data_AF-A0A6H5FTC0-F1
#
_entry.id   AF-A0A6H5FTC0-F1
#
_cell.length_a   1.000
_cell.length_b   1.000
_cell.length_c   1.000
_cell.angle_alpha   90.00
_cell.angle_beta   90.00
_cell.angle_gamma   90.00
#
_symmetry.space_group_name_H-M   'P 1'
#
loop_
_entity.id
_entity.type
_entity.pdbx_description
1 polymer ?
#
loop_
_entity_poly.entity_id
_entity_poly.type
_entity_poly.pdbx_seq_one_letter_code
_entity_poly.pdbx_strand_id
1 'polypeptide(L)'
;NDIEGVVKEELPKLLEHMSQDGNQTAFNEYCKEDIGTSWSTDTDGEKTAKRKACKLFASGLKHISSITDDQQKGDGPLKRTTMCAALNLYADQLIDKANNQCPLDSEKLKEAIKYAFDNNNSNATKDKASSCGTDPNSCFECKWHEKHTFADCRIGTDKIEKNMSDLLDEEDKSNSNSNTTPTMDKTLEKINKIETFCTQVQCAIKQHYRNTPNGKKLKNGT
;
A
#
# COMPACT_ATOMS: atom_id res chain seq x y z
N ASN A 1 -9.76 5.54 -23.27
CA ASN A 1 -10.21 4.13 -23.18
C ASN A 1 -11.00 3.91 -21.89
N ASP A 2 -11.89 2.92 -21.83
CA ASP A 2 -12.76 2.66 -20.66
C ASP A 2 -11.96 2.47 -19.35
N ILE A 3 -10.76 1.87 -19.43
CA ILE A 3 -9.84 1.70 -18.30
C ILE A 3 -9.32 3.04 -17.78
N GLU A 4 -8.89 3.92 -18.68
CA GLU A 4 -8.36 5.23 -18.32
C GLU A 4 -9.44 6.07 -17.62
N GLY A 5 -10.69 5.96 -18.10
CA GLY A 5 -11.86 6.56 -17.45
C GLY A 5 -12.09 6.01 -16.04
N VAL A 6 -12.06 4.68 -15.89
CA VAL A 6 -12.18 4.01 -14.58
C VAL A 6 -11.07 4.45 -13.62
N VAL A 7 -9.82 4.53 -14.08
CA VAL A 7 -8.69 4.95 -13.23
C VAL A 7 -8.86 6.41 -12.80
N LYS A 8 -9.15 7.31 -13.74
CA LYS A 8 -9.35 8.74 -13.43
C LYS A 8 -10.50 8.96 -12.44
N GLU A 9 -11.53 8.11 -12.47
CA GLU A 9 -12.65 8.22 -11.55
C GLU A 9 -12.37 7.61 -10.17
N GLU A 10 -11.80 6.41 -10.12
CA GLU A 10 -11.73 5.60 -8.90
C GLU A 10 -10.41 5.76 -8.14
N LEU A 11 -9.31 6.12 -8.82
CA LEU A 11 -8.00 6.27 -8.18
C LEU A 11 -7.99 7.36 -7.09
N PRO A 12 -8.54 8.58 -7.31
CA PRO A 12 -8.58 9.60 -6.26
C PRO A 12 -9.36 9.13 -5.04
N LYS A 13 -10.50 8.44 -5.26
CA LYS A 13 -11.36 7.89 -4.18
C LYS A 13 -10.62 6.84 -3.37
N LEU A 14 -9.87 5.95 -4.04
CA LEU A 14 -9.05 4.93 -3.41
C LEU A 14 -7.99 5.56 -2.49
N LEU A 15 -7.21 6.51 -3.02
CA LEU A 15 -6.13 7.15 -2.28
C LEU A 15 -6.65 8.01 -1.12
N GLU A 16 -7.77 8.72 -1.30
CA GLU A 16 -8.45 9.43 -0.22
C GLU A 16 -8.90 8.45 0.89
N HIS A 17 -9.58 7.35 0.51
CA HIS A 17 -10.11 6.39 1.47
C HIS A 17 -9.01 5.74 2.31
N MET A 18 -7.89 5.37 1.69
CA MET A 18 -6.70 4.83 2.37
C MET A 18 -6.19 5.79 3.45
N SER A 19 -6.27 7.08 3.18
CA SER A 19 -5.57 8.12 3.95
C SER A 19 -6.34 8.62 5.16
N GLN A 20 -7.63 8.33 5.24
CA GLN A 20 -8.50 8.71 6.35
C GLN A 20 -8.30 7.80 7.58
N ASP A 21 -7.93 8.39 8.73
CA ASP A 21 -7.62 7.66 9.97
C ASP A 21 -8.82 6.83 10.49
N GLY A 22 -10.04 7.31 10.27
CA GLY A 22 -11.27 6.59 10.63
C GLY A 22 -11.36 5.21 9.96
N ASN A 23 -11.00 5.12 8.67
CA ASN A 23 -11.06 3.88 7.91
C ASN A 23 -9.98 2.88 8.33
N GLN A 24 -8.83 3.38 8.80
CA GLN A 24 -7.71 2.55 9.27
C GLN A 24 -7.99 1.87 10.61
N THR A 25 -8.89 2.43 11.43
CA THR A 25 -9.21 1.92 12.77
C THR A 25 -9.84 0.52 12.72
N ALA A 26 -10.58 0.21 11.65
CA ALA A 26 -11.16 -1.12 11.41
C ALA A 26 -10.10 -2.23 11.30
N PHE A 27 -8.83 -1.88 11.04
CA PHE A 27 -7.73 -2.82 10.87
C PHE A 27 -6.81 -2.91 12.09
N ASN A 28 -7.20 -2.34 13.23
CA ASN A 28 -6.40 -2.41 14.45
C ASN A 28 -6.18 -3.84 14.95
N GLU A 29 -7.17 -4.72 14.78
CA GLU A 29 -7.09 -6.13 15.20
C GLU A 29 -6.20 -6.96 14.27
N TYR A 30 -6.24 -6.66 12.96
CA TYR A 30 -5.50 -7.41 11.95
C TYR A 30 -4.04 -6.94 11.78
N CYS A 31 -3.82 -5.63 11.84
CA CYS A 31 -2.51 -4.99 11.76
C CYS A 31 -1.95 -4.71 13.17
N LYS A 32 -1.95 -5.71 14.06
CA LYS A 32 -1.55 -5.57 15.46
C LYS A 32 -0.12 -6.02 15.73
N GLU A 33 0.23 -7.21 15.29
CA GLU A 33 1.51 -7.87 15.57
C GLU A 33 1.91 -8.84 14.46
N ASP A 34 3.13 -9.36 14.52
CA ASP A 34 3.72 -10.31 13.57
C ASP A 34 3.70 -9.85 12.10
N ILE A 35 3.79 -8.52 11.91
CA ILE A 35 3.82 -7.90 10.59
C ILE A 35 5.21 -8.12 9.96
N GLY A 36 5.33 -9.21 9.21
CA GLY A 36 6.55 -9.57 8.50
C GLY A 36 7.57 -10.33 9.35
N THR A 37 8.54 -10.95 8.69
CA THR A 37 9.49 -11.86 9.34
C THR A 37 10.45 -11.17 10.32
N SER A 38 10.66 -9.86 10.17
CA SER A 38 11.54 -9.10 11.07
C SER A 38 10.87 -8.59 12.35
N TRP A 39 9.55 -8.81 12.53
CA TRP A 39 8.74 -8.24 13.63
C TRP A 39 9.36 -8.41 15.02
N SER A 40 9.86 -9.60 15.35
CA SER A 40 10.43 -9.90 16.67
C SER A 40 11.70 -9.09 16.98
N THR A 41 12.42 -8.68 15.95
CA THR A 41 13.68 -7.91 16.04
C THR A 41 13.52 -6.42 15.73
N ASP A 42 12.32 -5.99 15.36
CA ASP A 42 12.04 -4.60 15.03
C ASP A 42 12.00 -3.71 16.28
N THR A 43 12.48 -2.47 16.13
CA THR A 43 12.34 -1.43 17.15
C THR A 43 10.87 -1.00 17.28
N ASP A 44 10.51 -0.35 18.38
CA ASP A 44 9.12 0.12 18.59
C ASP A 44 8.67 1.12 17.52
N GLY A 45 9.61 1.93 16.99
CA GLY A 45 9.34 2.85 15.88
C GLY A 45 9.03 2.10 14.58
N GLU A 46 9.78 1.04 14.30
CA GLU A 46 9.55 0.18 13.13
C GLU A 46 8.23 -0.58 13.24
N LYS A 47 7.94 -1.18 14.41
CA LYS A 47 6.64 -1.84 14.67
C LYS A 47 5.47 -0.88 14.48
N THR A 48 5.58 0.33 15.01
CA THR A 48 4.55 1.37 14.87
C THR A 48 4.34 1.76 13.40
N ALA A 49 5.43 1.99 12.66
CA ALA A 49 5.33 2.34 11.26
C ALA A 49 4.81 1.16 10.40
N LYS A 50 5.18 -0.09 10.70
CA LYS A 50 4.64 -1.30 10.05
C LYS A 50 3.14 -1.42 10.23
N ARG A 51 2.63 -1.14 11.44
CA ARG A 51 1.18 -1.10 11.70
C ARG A 51 0.49 -0.04 10.84
N LYS A 52 1.06 1.17 10.74
CA LYS A 52 0.51 2.26 9.91
C LYS A 52 0.46 1.86 8.43
N ALA A 53 1.57 1.32 7.89
CA ALA A 53 1.62 0.84 6.52
C ALA A 53 0.60 -0.29 6.27
N CYS A 54 0.52 -1.28 7.16
CA CYS A 54 -0.44 -2.37 7.05
C CYS A 54 -1.89 -1.84 6.99
N LYS A 55 -2.27 -0.93 7.90
CA LYS A 55 -3.62 -0.36 7.95
C LYS A 55 -3.96 0.47 6.72
N LEU A 56 -3.00 1.23 6.19
CA LEU A 56 -3.15 2.01 4.98
C LEU A 56 -3.55 1.11 3.80
N PHE A 57 -2.78 0.05 3.54
CA PHE A 57 -3.05 -0.87 2.43
C PHE A 57 -4.28 -1.74 2.67
N ALA A 58 -4.52 -2.18 3.91
CA ALA A 58 -5.75 -2.88 4.26
C ALA A 58 -7.01 -2.02 4.01
N SER A 59 -6.96 -0.72 4.31
CA SER A 59 -8.05 0.20 3.99
C SER A 59 -8.27 0.34 2.48
N GLY A 60 -7.20 0.40 1.69
CA GLY A 60 -7.29 0.40 0.22
C GLY A 60 -7.94 -0.88 -0.32
N LEU A 61 -7.51 -2.05 0.15
CA LEU A 61 -8.08 -3.34 -0.22
C LEU A 61 -9.57 -3.44 0.13
N LYS A 62 -9.96 -2.93 1.31
CA LYS A 62 -11.36 -2.86 1.71
C LYS A 62 -12.18 -1.96 0.81
N HIS A 63 -11.66 -0.78 0.45
CA HIS A 63 -12.32 0.11 -0.52
C HIS A 63 -12.58 -0.62 -1.84
N ILE A 64 -11.54 -1.25 -2.40
CA ILE A 64 -11.62 -2.00 -3.66
C ILE A 64 -12.68 -3.11 -3.56
N SER A 65 -12.66 -3.92 -2.50
CA SER A 65 -13.65 -4.99 -2.31
C SER A 65 -15.09 -4.47 -2.20
N SER A 66 -15.26 -3.22 -1.76
CA SER A 66 -16.56 -2.58 -1.53
C SER A 66 -17.09 -1.84 -2.76
N ILE A 67 -16.30 -1.73 -3.85
CA ILE A 67 -16.77 -1.17 -5.12
C ILE A 67 -17.93 -2.03 -5.61
N THR A 68 -19.13 -1.46 -5.69
CA THR A 68 -20.35 -2.15 -6.12
C THR A 68 -20.50 -2.11 -7.64
N ASP A 69 -21.09 -3.15 -8.20
CA ASP A 69 -21.58 -3.13 -9.57
C ASP A 69 -22.70 -2.10 -9.72
N ASP A 70 -22.55 -1.19 -10.68
CA ASP A 70 -23.72 -0.53 -11.25
C ASP A 70 -24.50 -1.59 -12.04
N GLN A 71 -25.68 -1.98 -11.53
CA GLN A 71 -26.52 -3.03 -12.14
C GLN A 71 -26.87 -2.74 -13.61
N GLN A 72 -26.77 -1.48 -14.06
CA GLN A 72 -27.02 -1.08 -15.45
C GLN A 72 -25.79 -1.26 -16.35
N LYS A 73 -24.56 -1.26 -15.80
CA LYS A 73 -23.30 -1.29 -16.58
C LYS A 73 -22.47 -2.56 -16.38
N GLY A 74 -22.64 -3.27 -15.27
CA GLY A 74 -21.89 -4.51 -14.97
C GLY A 74 -20.38 -4.32 -14.92
N ASP A 75 -19.90 -3.13 -14.53
CA ASP A 75 -18.50 -2.73 -14.61
C ASP A 75 -17.72 -2.92 -13.30
N GLY A 76 -18.33 -3.44 -12.24
CA GLY A 76 -17.73 -3.68 -10.93
C GLY A 76 -16.51 -4.60 -10.98
N PRO A 77 -16.55 -5.79 -11.64
CA PRO A 77 -15.37 -6.63 -11.82
C PRO A 77 -14.20 -5.91 -12.49
N LEU A 78 -14.49 -5.10 -13.52
CA LEU A 78 -13.48 -4.31 -14.22
C LEU A 78 -12.88 -3.24 -13.29
N LYS A 79 -13.72 -2.50 -12.56
CA LYS A 79 -13.28 -1.48 -11.59
C LYS A 79 -12.40 -2.07 -10.50
N ARG A 80 -12.84 -3.18 -9.88
CA ARG A 80 -12.07 -3.87 -8.83
C ARG A 80 -10.70 -4.34 -9.34
N THR A 81 -10.67 -4.99 -10.50
CA THR A 81 -9.43 -5.49 -11.12
C THR A 81 -8.48 -4.36 -11.45
N THR A 82 -9.01 -3.28 -12.05
CA THR A 82 -8.25 -2.09 -12.41
C THR A 82 -7.69 -1.40 -11.17
N MET A 83 -8.49 -1.22 -10.12
CA MET A 83 -8.04 -0.59 -8.87
C MET A 83 -7.06 -1.46 -8.08
N CYS A 84 -7.18 -2.77 -8.17
CA CYS A 84 -6.16 -3.67 -7.62
C CYS A 84 -4.82 -3.50 -8.33
N ALA A 85 -4.80 -3.42 -9.66
CA ALA A 85 -3.58 -3.14 -10.42
C ALA A 85 -2.99 -1.76 -10.03
N ALA A 86 -3.85 -0.75 -9.83
CA ALA A 86 -3.41 0.58 -9.39
C ALA A 86 -2.78 0.53 -8.00
N LEU A 87 -3.40 -0.18 -7.05
CA LEU A 87 -2.87 -0.33 -5.69
C LEU A 87 -1.53 -1.09 -5.67
N ASN A 88 -1.36 -2.09 -6.53
CA ASN A 88 -0.10 -2.81 -6.71
C ASN A 88 1.01 -1.87 -7.22
N LEU A 89 0.74 -1.10 -8.28
CA LEU A 89 1.71 -0.12 -8.80
C LEU A 89 2.02 0.99 -7.78
N TYR A 90 1.01 1.48 -7.07
CA TYR A 90 1.19 2.43 -5.98
C TYR A 90 2.09 1.88 -4.88
N ALA A 91 1.91 0.60 -4.50
CA ALA A 91 2.77 -0.06 -3.52
C ALA A 91 4.24 -0.07 -3.97
N ASP A 92 4.50 -0.43 -5.23
CA ASP A 92 5.86 -0.49 -5.76
C ASP A 92 6.50 0.91 -5.84
N GLN A 93 5.77 1.92 -6.31
CA GLN A 93 6.26 3.31 -6.32
C GLN A 93 6.54 3.82 -4.90
N LEU A 94 5.71 3.46 -3.92
CA LEU A 94 5.90 3.84 -2.53
C LEU A 94 7.14 3.16 -1.91
N ILE A 95 7.37 1.88 -2.24
CA ILE A 95 8.58 1.13 -1.84
C ILE A 95 9.84 1.78 -2.44
N ASP A 96 9.81 2.12 -3.72
CA ASP A 96 10.93 2.78 -4.40
C ASP A 96 11.25 4.15 -3.79
N LYS A 97 10.23 4.93 -3.41
CA LYS A 97 10.39 6.21 -2.71
C LYS A 97 10.80 6.06 -1.23
N ALA A 98 10.55 4.91 -0.61
CA ALA A 98 10.93 4.66 0.78
C ALA A 98 12.43 4.41 0.98
N ASN A 99 13.23 4.46 -0.08
CA ASN A 99 14.68 4.33 0.00
C ASN A 99 15.25 5.40 0.95
N ASN A 100 16.01 4.93 1.96
CA ASN A 100 16.60 5.74 3.03
C ASN A 100 15.63 6.37 4.04
N GLN A 101 14.33 6.04 3.98
CA GLN A 101 13.39 6.46 5.01
C GLN A 101 13.67 5.77 6.36
N CYS A 102 13.11 6.35 7.41
CA CYS A 102 13.14 5.83 8.77
C CYS A 102 11.88 6.30 9.51
N PRO A 103 11.19 5.45 10.29
CA PRO A 103 11.59 4.12 10.76
C PRO A 103 11.67 3.00 9.73
N LEU A 104 10.80 2.97 8.72
CA LEU A 104 10.80 1.95 7.68
C LEU A 104 11.62 2.37 6.48
N ASP A 105 12.49 1.47 6.05
CA ASP A 105 13.06 1.46 4.72
C ASP A 105 12.20 0.62 3.76
N SER A 106 12.62 0.55 2.51
CA SER A 106 11.95 -0.18 1.43
C SER A 106 11.65 -1.64 1.79
N GLU A 107 12.61 -2.36 2.37
CA GLU A 107 12.43 -3.78 2.77
C GLU A 107 11.38 -3.94 3.86
N LYS A 108 11.43 -3.13 4.93
CA LYS A 108 10.43 -3.24 6.01
C LYS A 108 9.05 -2.74 5.60
N LEU A 109 8.99 -1.76 4.70
CA LEU A 109 7.73 -1.34 4.08
C LEU A 109 7.14 -2.46 3.22
N LYS A 110 7.98 -3.13 2.42
CA LYS A 110 7.61 -4.29 1.60
C LYS A 110 6.98 -5.40 2.45
N GLU A 111 7.55 -5.70 3.61
CA GLU A 111 6.99 -6.67 4.56
C GLU A 111 5.59 -6.29 5.05
N ALA A 112 5.38 -5.02 5.41
CA ALA A 112 4.09 -4.53 5.89
C ALA A 112 3.01 -4.55 4.80
N ILE A 113 3.38 -4.16 3.58
CA ILE A 113 2.50 -4.24 2.40
C ILE A 113 2.13 -5.69 2.13
N LYS A 114 3.11 -6.58 2.04
CA LYS A 114 2.87 -8.02 1.83
C LYS A 114 1.89 -8.59 2.86
N TYR A 115 2.08 -8.23 4.12
CA TYR A 115 1.19 -8.66 5.20
C TYR A 115 -0.24 -8.13 5.01
N ALA A 116 -0.41 -6.88 4.58
CA ALA A 116 -1.73 -6.30 4.32
C ALA A 116 -2.47 -6.99 3.16
N PHE A 117 -1.76 -7.49 2.16
CA PHE A 117 -2.37 -8.24 1.05
C PHE A 117 -2.56 -9.74 1.35
N ASP A 118 -1.95 -10.26 2.42
CA ASP A 118 -2.18 -11.63 2.84
C ASP A 118 -3.57 -11.74 3.48
N ASN A 119 -4.49 -12.34 2.72
CA ASN A 119 -5.88 -12.51 3.11
C ASN A 119 -6.05 -13.30 4.41
N ASN A 120 -5.07 -14.11 4.80
CA ASN A 120 -5.11 -14.80 6.10
C ASN A 120 -4.85 -13.85 7.27
N ASN A 121 -4.18 -12.74 7.03
CA ASN A 121 -3.64 -11.86 8.07
C ASN A 121 -4.39 -10.52 8.18
N SER A 122 -4.84 -9.93 7.07
CA SER A 122 -5.43 -8.57 7.08
C SER A 122 -6.96 -8.50 7.04
N ASN A 123 -7.62 -9.61 6.66
CA ASN A 123 -9.08 -9.76 6.45
C ASN A 123 -9.75 -8.70 5.54
N ALA A 124 -8.97 -7.80 4.91
CA ALA A 124 -9.46 -6.60 4.24
C ALA A 124 -10.28 -6.87 2.97
N THR A 125 -10.05 -8.00 2.34
CA THR A 125 -10.75 -8.47 1.12
C THR A 125 -11.89 -9.45 1.43
N LYS A 126 -11.99 -9.94 2.68
CA LYS A 126 -12.91 -11.02 3.09
C LYS A 126 -14.29 -10.52 3.51
N ASP A 127 -14.48 -9.21 3.53
CA ASP A 127 -15.51 -8.58 4.35
C ASP A 127 -16.88 -8.46 3.65
N LYS A 128 -17.17 -9.41 2.75
CA LYS A 128 -18.54 -9.68 2.27
C LYS A 128 -18.73 -11.06 1.62
N ALA A 129 -18.11 -12.09 2.18
CA ALA A 129 -18.63 -13.45 2.10
C ALA A 129 -17.82 -14.28 3.08
N SER A 130 -18.50 -15.11 3.85
CA SER A 130 -17.91 -16.34 4.33
C SER A 130 -17.23 -17.06 3.15
N SER A 131 -15.91 -16.89 3.01
CA SER A 131 -15.06 -17.53 1.99
C SER A 131 -15.48 -17.23 0.54
N CYS A 132 -14.53 -17.20 -0.38
CA CYS A 132 -14.90 -17.65 -1.72
C CYS A 132 -15.61 -18.99 -1.52
N GLY A 133 -16.91 -19.09 -1.83
CA GLY A 133 -17.60 -20.36 -1.71
C GLY A 133 -16.94 -21.41 -2.62
N THR A 134 -17.56 -22.56 -2.80
CA THR A 134 -17.11 -23.54 -3.80
C THR A 134 -17.13 -23.02 -5.25
N ASP A 135 -17.65 -21.82 -5.49
CA ASP A 135 -17.67 -21.18 -6.81
C ASP A 135 -16.50 -20.15 -6.97
N PRO A 136 -15.41 -20.53 -7.65
CA PRO A 136 -14.22 -19.69 -7.83
C PRO A 136 -14.50 -18.42 -8.64
N ASN A 137 -15.63 -18.33 -9.36
CA ASN A 137 -15.96 -17.17 -10.19
C ASN A 137 -16.65 -16.02 -9.43
N SER A 138 -17.04 -16.25 -8.18
CA SER A 138 -17.80 -15.27 -7.37
C SER A 138 -16.92 -14.40 -6.46
N CYS A 139 -15.62 -14.67 -6.39
CA CYS A 139 -14.75 -14.10 -5.39
C CYS A 139 -13.65 -13.24 -6.02
N PHE A 140 -13.73 -11.93 -5.77
CA PHE A 140 -12.67 -11.01 -6.17
C PHE A 140 -11.53 -11.05 -5.15
N GLU A 141 -10.36 -11.51 -5.57
CA GLU A 141 -9.16 -11.57 -4.74
C GLU A 141 -8.09 -10.60 -5.29
N CYS A 142 -7.82 -9.51 -4.57
CA CYS A 142 -6.72 -8.61 -4.91
C CYS A 142 -5.43 -9.10 -4.24
N LYS A 143 -4.61 -9.82 -5.01
CA LYS A 143 -3.28 -10.26 -4.56
C LYS A 143 -2.25 -9.19 -4.82
N TRP A 144 -1.25 -9.17 -3.95
CA TRP A 144 -0.05 -8.40 -4.24
C TRP A 144 0.81 -9.17 -5.23
N HIS A 145 1.13 -8.49 -6.31
CA HIS A 145 1.95 -8.88 -7.42
C HIS A 145 2.97 -7.76 -7.56
N GLU A 146 4.26 -8.08 -7.48
CA GLU A 146 5.29 -7.08 -7.75
C GLU A 146 5.15 -6.63 -9.22
N LYS A 147 5.35 -5.34 -9.49
CA LYS A 147 5.19 -4.70 -10.80
C LYS A 147 5.60 -5.56 -11.99
N HIS A 148 6.78 -6.19 -11.91
CA HIS A 148 7.36 -6.99 -12.98
C HIS A 148 6.49 -8.18 -13.40
N THR A 149 5.57 -8.68 -12.55
CA THR A 149 4.72 -9.82 -12.87
C THR A 149 3.51 -9.45 -13.72
N PHE A 150 3.16 -8.17 -13.83
CA PHE A 150 2.02 -7.69 -14.64
C PHE A 150 2.35 -6.48 -15.53
N ALA A 151 3.62 -6.05 -15.54
CA ALA A 151 4.16 -4.99 -16.39
C ALA A 151 3.81 -5.15 -17.87
N ASP A 152 3.91 -6.38 -18.39
CA ASP A 152 3.62 -6.70 -19.79
C ASP A 152 2.15 -6.97 -20.09
N CYS A 153 1.27 -6.83 -19.09
CA CYS A 153 -0.17 -6.97 -19.29
C CYS A 153 -0.66 -5.85 -20.22
N ARG A 154 -1.36 -6.25 -21.29
CA ARG A 154 -1.88 -5.35 -22.32
C ARG A 154 -3.40 -5.50 -22.41
N ILE A 155 -4.07 -4.38 -22.61
CA ILE A 155 -5.48 -4.37 -23.03
C ILE A 155 -5.54 -3.69 -24.39
N GLY A 156 -5.81 -4.48 -25.43
CA GLY A 156 -5.61 -4.04 -26.81
C GLY A 156 -4.14 -3.72 -27.07
N THR A 157 -3.88 -2.50 -27.54
CA THR A 157 -2.51 -1.99 -27.80
C THR A 157 -1.87 -1.34 -26.58
N ASP A 158 -2.64 -1.06 -25.54
CA ASP A 158 -2.21 -0.26 -24.40
C ASP A 158 -1.54 -1.14 -23.35
N LYS A 159 -0.33 -0.73 -22.91
CA LYS A 159 0.34 -1.33 -21.76
C LYS A 159 -0.29 -0.77 -20.49
N ILE A 160 -0.84 -1.65 -19.65
CA ILE A 160 -1.51 -1.25 -18.39
C ILE A 160 -0.52 -0.50 -17.50
N GLU A 161 0.69 -1.03 -17.34
CA GLU A 161 1.71 -0.45 -16.47
C GLU A 161 1.99 1.02 -16.79
N LYS A 162 2.28 1.31 -18.07
CA LYS A 162 2.66 2.66 -18.49
C LYS A 162 1.52 3.64 -18.21
N ASN A 163 0.33 3.36 -18.73
CA ASN A 163 -0.80 4.28 -18.63
C ASN A 163 -1.21 4.49 -17.17
N MET A 164 -1.19 3.43 -16.35
CA MET A 164 -1.59 3.53 -14.95
C MET A 164 -0.52 4.17 -14.07
N SER A 165 0.77 3.95 -14.35
CA SER A 165 1.87 4.66 -13.68
C SER A 165 1.84 6.15 -13.99
N ASP A 166 1.59 6.52 -15.25
CA ASP A 166 1.46 7.91 -15.68
C ASP A 166 0.31 8.60 -14.93
N LEU A 167 -0.84 7.93 -14.79
CA LEU A 167 -1.99 8.44 -14.03
C LEU A 167 -1.71 8.55 -12.52
N LEU A 168 -1.00 7.58 -11.93
CA LEU A 168 -0.56 7.65 -10.54
C LEU A 168 0.37 8.84 -10.31
N ASP A 169 1.32 9.07 -11.22
CA ASP A 169 2.25 10.19 -11.15
C ASP A 169 1.55 11.54 -11.36
N GLU A 170 0.56 11.60 -12.25
CA GLU A 170 -0.29 12.78 -12.47
C GLU A 170 -1.11 13.11 -11.22
N GLU A 171 -1.73 12.10 -10.61
CA GLU A 171 -2.49 12.24 -9.37
C GLU A 171 -1.58 12.68 -8.21
N ASP A 172 -0.39 12.09 -8.08
CA ASP A 172 0.61 12.46 -7.07
C ASP A 172 1.07 13.92 -7.21
N LYS A 173 1.33 14.38 -8.44
CA LYS A 173 1.74 15.77 -8.71
C LYS A 173 0.60 16.75 -8.46
N SER A 174 -0.59 16.45 -8.97
CA SER A 174 -1.76 17.33 -8.91
C SER A 174 -2.24 17.57 -7.47
N ASN A 175 -2.04 16.60 -6.59
CA ASN A 175 -2.46 16.66 -5.20
C ASN A 175 -1.46 17.33 -4.23
N SER A 176 -0.39 17.94 -4.74
CA SER A 176 0.58 18.66 -3.89
C SER A 176 -0.10 19.70 -2.97
N ASN A 177 -1.21 20.31 -3.41
CA ASN A 177 -1.98 21.33 -2.69
C ASN A 177 -3.32 20.85 -2.09
N SER A 178 -3.70 19.58 -2.28
CA SER A 178 -4.94 19.03 -1.73
C SER A 178 -4.71 18.37 -0.36
N ASN A 179 -5.71 18.46 0.51
CA ASN A 179 -5.74 17.78 1.83
C ASN A 179 -6.48 16.44 1.80
N THR A 180 -7.23 16.14 0.73
CA THR A 180 -8.08 14.93 0.65
C THR A 180 -7.31 13.72 0.15
N THR A 181 -6.55 13.88 -0.93
CA THR A 181 -5.69 12.84 -1.51
C THR A 181 -4.23 13.19 -1.21
N PRO A 182 -3.51 12.44 -0.35
CA PRO A 182 -2.11 12.75 -0.08
C PRO A 182 -1.19 12.28 -1.20
N THR A 183 -0.10 13.02 -1.39
CA THR A 183 1.03 12.56 -2.21
C THR A 183 1.74 11.39 -1.53
N MET A 184 2.50 10.60 -2.28
CA MET A 184 3.32 9.50 -1.76
C MET A 184 4.31 9.97 -0.70
N ASP A 185 4.86 11.17 -0.83
CA ASP A 185 5.76 11.75 0.18
C ASP A 185 5.01 12.01 1.50
N LYS A 186 3.81 12.58 1.43
CA LYS A 186 2.93 12.77 2.60
C LYS A 186 2.51 11.42 3.21
N THR A 187 2.25 10.42 2.36
CA THR A 187 1.94 9.06 2.81
C THR A 187 3.13 8.44 3.56
N LEU A 188 4.34 8.54 3.00
CA LEU A 188 5.56 8.07 3.64
C LEU A 188 5.84 8.81 4.94
N GLU A 189 5.65 10.13 4.99
CA GLU A 189 5.78 10.93 6.21
C GLU A 189 4.79 10.45 7.28
N LYS A 190 3.53 10.18 6.91
CA LYS A 190 2.51 9.67 7.83
C LYS A 190 2.86 8.28 8.38
N ILE A 191 3.28 7.36 7.51
CA ILE A 191 3.74 6.02 7.90
C ILE A 191 4.94 6.12 8.84
N ASN A 192 5.93 6.93 8.47
CA ASN A 192 7.20 7.05 9.17
C ASN A 192 7.22 8.13 10.25
N LYS A 193 6.07 8.69 10.62
CA LYS A 193 5.99 9.72 11.64
C LYS A 193 6.64 9.22 12.93
N ILE A 194 7.67 9.94 13.36
CA ILE A 194 8.45 9.65 14.55
C ILE A 194 7.65 10.13 15.76
N GLU A 195 7.32 9.20 16.67
CA GLU A 195 6.50 9.49 17.86
C GLU A 195 7.31 9.52 19.15
N THR A 196 8.56 9.05 19.13
CA THR A 196 9.40 8.98 20.33
C THR A 196 10.81 9.49 20.08
N PHE A 197 11.43 10.02 21.13
CA PHE A 197 12.82 10.44 21.10
C PHE A 197 13.77 9.26 20.80
N CYS A 198 13.49 8.07 21.34
CA CYS A 198 14.28 6.87 21.06
C CYS A 198 14.29 6.54 19.57
N THR A 199 13.12 6.57 18.92
CA THR A 199 13.02 6.36 17.46
C THR A 199 13.78 7.45 16.69
N GLN A 200 13.69 8.71 17.12
CA GLN A 200 14.46 9.81 16.52
C GLN A 200 15.97 9.56 16.56
N VAL A 201 16.50 9.17 17.72
CA VAL A 201 17.93 8.87 17.91
C VAL A 201 18.33 7.66 17.06
N GLN A 202 17.54 6.59 17.07
CA GLN A 202 17.77 5.40 16.24
C GLN A 202 17.83 5.76 14.75
N CYS A 203 16.94 6.63 14.28
CA CYS A 203 16.93 7.09 12.89
C CYS A 203 18.17 7.93 12.55
N ALA A 204 18.57 8.86 13.41
CA ALA A 204 19.77 9.67 13.22
C ALA A 204 21.03 8.79 13.13
N ILE A 205 21.15 7.77 13.99
CA ILE A 205 22.23 6.79 13.97
C ILE A 205 22.23 6.03 12.63
N LYS A 206 21.09 5.46 12.22
CA LYS A 206 20.96 4.74 10.94
C LYS A 206 21.35 5.61 9.75
N GLN A 207 20.89 6.86 9.70
CA GLN A 207 21.23 7.81 8.63
C GLN A 207 22.72 8.12 8.60
N HIS A 208 23.35 8.35 9.76
CA HIS A 208 24.79 8.59 9.85
C HIS A 208 25.58 7.43 9.23
N TYR A 209 25.29 6.18 9.63
CA TYR A 209 26.00 5.01 9.10
C TYR A 209 25.71 4.71 7.62
N ARG A 210 24.52 5.03 7.10
CA ARG A 210 24.20 4.92 5.67
C ARG A 210 25.02 5.89 4.82
N ASN A 211 25.34 7.07 5.35
CA ASN A 211 26.05 8.12 4.62
C ASN A 211 27.59 8.04 4.74
N THR A 212 28.13 7.11 5.54
CA THR A 212 29.58 6.96 5.72
C THR A 212 30.19 6.07 4.63
N PRO A 213 31.21 6.54 3.87
CA PRO A 213 31.91 5.72 2.90
C PRO A 213 32.63 4.58 3.63
N ASN A 214 32.28 3.32 3.33
CA ASN A 214 32.69 2.05 3.99
C ASN A 214 31.82 1.54 5.16
N GLY A 215 30.54 1.92 5.23
CA GLY A 215 29.62 1.55 6.31
C GLY A 215 29.60 0.06 6.70
N LYS A 216 30.23 -0.27 7.82
CA LYS A 216 29.96 -1.53 8.56
C LYS A 216 28.47 -1.54 8.89
N LYS A 217 27.72 -2.51 8.35
CA LYS A 217 26.33 -2.77 8.74
C LYS A 217 26.29 -2.91 10.26
N LEU A 218 25.52 -2.07 10.94
CA LEU A 218 25.20 -2.28 12.35
C LEU A 218 24.56 -3.66 12.47
N LYS A 219 25.19 -4.56 13.24
CA LYS A 219 24.48 -5.71 13.80
C LYS A 219 23.43 -5.13 14.74
N ASN A 220 22.16 -5.46 14.48
CA ASN A 220 20.98 -5.03 15.24
C ASN A 220 21.32 -4.73 16.71
N GLY A 221 21.25 -3.45 17.07
CA GLY A 221 21.32 -3.02 18.47
C GLY A 221 20.02 -3.44 19.15
N THR A 222 20.19 -4.24 20.20
CA THR A 222 19.12 -4.74 21.10
C THR A 222 18.39 -3.59 21.77
#